data_AF-A0A8S8XII6-F1
#
_entry.id   AF-A0A8S8XII6-F1
#
_cell.length_a   1.000
_cell.length_b   1.000
_cell.length_c   1.000
_cell.angle_alpha   90.00
_cell.angle_beta   90.00
_cell.angle_gamma   90.00
#
_symmetry.space_group_name_H-M   'P 1'
#
loop_
_entity.id
_entity.type
_entity.pdbx_description
1 polymer ?
#
loop_
_entity_poly.entity_id
_entity_poly.type
_entity_poly.pdbx_seq_one_letter_code
_entity_poly.pdbx_strand_id
1 'polypeptide(L)'
;MDHELPRDAFDVDGLRRKLETFRPRVLAFTSLNGGRAVCGKKAVYGPQELRIGDTELWIVPSPSPAAMNAWTLEPWRALSVRVRGSSASAGS
;
A
#
# COMPACT_ATOMS: atom_id res chain seq x y z
N MET A 1 -17.61 -14.78 5.62
CA MET A 1 -16.25 -14.80 6.20
C MET A 1 -15.33 -14.66 4.99
N ASP A 2 -14.71 -13.53 4.68
CA ASP A 2 -14.33 -12.33 5.41
C ASP A 2 -14.53 -11.07 4.54
N HIS A 3 -14.41 -9.88 5.16
CA HIS A 3 -14.27 -8.55 4.54
C HIS A 3 -15.53 -7.74 4.21
N GLU A 4 -16.49 -7.68 5.13
CA GLU A 4 -17.17 -6.41 5.37
C GLU A 4 -16.39 -5.65 6.45
N LEU A 5 -15.23 -5.10 6.08
CA LEU A 5 -14.69 -3.99 6.86
C LEU A 5 -15.60 -2.81 6.55
N PRO A 6 -16.37 -2.28 7.52
CA PRO A 6 -17.17 -1.10 7.28
C PRO A 6 -16.24 0.01 6.81
N ARG A 7 -16.69 0.76 5.80
CA ARG A 7 -15.98 1.90 5.20
C ARG A 7 -15.46 2.94 6.22
N ASP A 8 -16.01 2.90 7.44
CA ASP A 8 -15.70 3.74 8.59
C ASP A 8 -14.59 3.17 9.52
N ALA A 9 -14.20 1.90 9.35
CA ALA A 9 -13.15 1.27 10.17
C ALA A 9 -11.71 1.59 9.71
N PHE A 10 -11.55 2.31 8.60
CA PHE A 10 -10.22 2.75 8.19
C PHE A 10 -9.87 4.02 8.96
N ASP A 11 -9.14 3.84 10.06
CA ASP A 11 -8.52 4.92 10.84
C ASP A 11 -7.39 5.60 10.03
N VAL A 12 -7.79 6.37 9.00
CA VAL A 12 -6.87 7.07 8.10
C VAL A 12 -6.03 8.08 8.89
N ASP A 13 -6.60 8.69 9.93
CA ASP A 13 -5.92 9.66 10.77
C ASP A 13 -4.80 9.00 11.62
N GLY A 14 -5.08 7.88 12.28
CA GLY A 14 -4.02 7.15 12.98
C GLY A 14 -2.99 6.51 12.05
N LEU A 15 -3.37 6.16 10.81
CA LEU A 15 -2.39 5.79 9.78
C LEU A 15 -1.45 6.97 9.47
N ARG A 16 -1.99 8.17 9.25
CA ARG A 16 -1.20 9.38 9.00
C ARG A 16 -0.26 9.67 10.16
N ARG A 17 -0.76 9.63 11.39
CA ARG A 17 0.08 9.83 12.59
C ARG A 17 1.22 8.82 12.68
N LYS A 18 0.96 7.55 12.35
CA LYS A 18 2.02 6.52 12.28
C LYS A 18 3.03 6.83 11.16
N LEU A 19 2.56 7.25 9.99
CA LEU A 19 3.43 7.63 8.88
C LEU A 19 4.32 8.83 9.22
N GLU A 20 3.79 9.83 9.93
CA GLU A 20 4.55 10.99 10.37
C GLU A 20 5.61 10.63 11.42
N THR A 21 5.31 9.69 12.32
CA THR A 21 6.24 9.19 13.35
C THR A 21 7.33 8.29 12.78
N PHE A 22 6.96 7.29 11.99
CA PHE A 22 7.89 6.25 11.51
C PHE A 22 8.56 6.59 10.18
N ARG A 23 7.98 7.52 9.41
CA ARG A 23 8.46 8.00 8.10
C ARG A 23 9.01 6.89 7.20
N PRO A 24 8.25 5.80 6.98
CA PRO A 24 8.73 4.76 6.08
C PRO A 24 8.86 5.32 4.67
N ARG A 25 9.85 4.85 3.91
CA ARG A 25 10.01 5.28 2.50
C ARG A 25 8.88 4.73 1.62
N VAL A 26 8.35 3.57 1.95
CA VAL A 26 7.31 2.87 1.20
C VAL A 26 6.28 2.28 2.16
N LEU A 27 4.99 2.50 1.86
CA LEU A 27 3.86 1.82 2.51
C LEU A 27 3.05 1.08 1.44
N ALA A 28 2.80 -0.21 1.66
CA ALA A 28 2.03 -1.05 0.76
C ALA A 28 0.71 -1.52 1.41
N PHE A 29 -0.42 -1.12 0.84
CA PHE A 29 -1.73 -1.67 1.17
C PHE A 29 -1.89 -3.04 0.50
N THR A 30 -2.18 -4.07 1.28
CA THR A 30 -2.39 -5.44 0.78
C THR A 30 -3.81 -5.70 0.27
N SER A 31 -4.57 -4.66 -0.02
CA SER A 31 -5.95 -4.74 -0.51
C SER A 31 -6.35 -3.46 -1.26
N LEU A 32 -7.07 -3.60 -2.38
CA LEU A 32 -7.55 -2.44 -3.16
C LEU A 32 -8.50 -1.55 -2.35
N ASN A 33 -9.37 -2.13 -1.52
CA ASN A 33 -10.33 -1.36 -0.73
C ASN A 33 -9.64 -0.47 0.30
N GLY A 34 -8.67 -1.00 1.05
CA GLY A 34 -7.88 -0.23 2.01
C GLY A 34 -7.02 0.84 1.32
N GLY A 35 -6.42 0.51 0.19
CA GLY A 35 -5.70 1.48 -0.63
C GLY A 35 -6.59 2.62 -1.12
N ARG A 36 -7.81 2.33 -1.59
CA ARG A 36 -8.78 3.34 -2.04
C ARG A 36 -9.33 4.21 -0.91
N ALA A 37 -9.43 3.70 0.31
CA ALA A 37 -9.84 4.49 1.46
C ALA A 37 -8.86 5.64 1.73
N VAL A 38 -7.58 5.45 1.42
CA VAL A 38 -6.51 6.44 1.65
C VAL A 38 -6.14 7.21 0.38
N CYS A 39 -6.00 6.52 -0.76
CA CYS A 39 -5.54 7.06 -2.04
C CYS A 39 -6.68 7.58 -2.93
N GLY A 40 -7.94 7.37 -2.52
CA GLY A 40 -9.12 7.78 -3.24
C GLY A 40 -9.70 6.70 -4.17
N LYS A 41 -10.94 6.91 -4.62
CA LYS A 41 -11.73 5.91 -5.37
C LYS A 41 -11.13 5.50 -6.72
N LYS A 42 -10.24 6.31 -7.31
CA LYS A 42 -9.58 6.02 -8.59
C LYS A 42 -8.28 5.22 -8.45
N ALA A 43 -7.85 4.92 -7.21
CA ALA A 43 -6.64 4.15 -6.96
C ALA A 43 -6.73 2.74 -7.56
N VAL A 44 -5.60 2.25 -8.07
CA VAL A 44 -5.43 0.97 -8.76
C VAL A 44 -4.25 0.19 -8.16
N TYR A 45 -4.08 -1.08 -8.50
CA TYR A 45 -2.89 -1.83 -8.08
C TYR A 45 -1.60 -1.20 -8.64
N GLY A 46 -0.53 -1.21 -7.84
CA GLY A 46 0.77 -0.62 -8.16
C GLY A 46 1.09 0.64 -7.35
N PRO A 47 2.06 1.44 -7.80
CA PRO A 47 2.42 2.70 -7.15
C PRO A 47 1.29 3.73 -7.31
N GLN A 48 1.07 4.53 -6.27
CA GLN A 48 0.10 5.62 -6.31
C GLN A 48 0.79 6.96 -6.51
N GLU A 49 0.11 7.88 -7.18
CA GLU A 49 0.54 9.28 -7.30
C GLU A 49 0.50 10.00 -5.94
N LEU A 50 -0.45 9.60 -5.08
CA LEU A 50 -0.56 10.13 -3.73
C LEU A 50 0.65 9.70 -2.88
N ARG A 51 1.27 10.68 -2.23
CA ARG A 51 2.30 10.50 -1.22
C ARG A 51 1.87 11.14 0.09
N ILE A 52 2.33 10.60 1.21
CA ILE A 52 2.14 11.18 2.55
C ILE A 52 3.52 11.54 3.07
N GLY A 53 3.86 12.84 3.04
CA GLY A 53 5.24 13.29 3.21
C GLY A 53 6.15 12.65 2.15
N ASP A 54 7.24 12.05 2.59
CA ASP A 54 8.18 11.29 1.74
C ASP A 54 7.78 9.81 1.53
N THR A 55 6.68 9.36 2.14
CA THR A 55 6.22 7.98 2.01
C THR A 55 5.50 7.76 0.70
N GLU A 56 6.01 6.83 -0.11
CA GLU A 56 5.35 6.32 -1.30
C GLU A 56 4.29 5.29 -0.96
N LEU A 57 3.09 5.46 -1.53
CA LEU A 57 1.99 4.54 -1.34
C LEU A 57 1.91 3.53 -2.48
N TRP A 58 1.68 2.27 -2.13
CA TRP A 58 1.53 1.16 -3.07
C TRP A 58 0.27 0.38 -2.71
N ILE A 59 -0.39 -0.17 -3.72
CA ILE A 59 -1.52 -1.09 -3.53
C ILE A 59 -1.16 -2.40 -4.20
N VAL A 60 -1.15 -3.49 -3.44
CA VAL A 60 -0.81 -4.82 -3.93
C VAL A 60 -1.97 -5.78 -3.67
N PRO A 61 -2.18 -6.77 -4.55
CA PRO A 61 -3.23 -7.76 -4.34
C PRO A 61 -2.92 -8.61 -3.10
N SER A 62 -3.97 -9.00 -2.37
CA SER A 62 -3.81 -9.79 -1.15
C SER A 62 -3.12 -11.13 -1.45
N PRO A 63 -2.12 -11.55 -0.66
CA PRO A 63 -1.41 -12.81 -0.88
C PRO A 63 -2.20 -14.05 -0.42
N SER A 64 -3.47 -13.89 -0.03
CA SER A 64 -4.30 -14.98 0.50
C SER A 64 -4.80 -15.93 -0.59
N PRO A 65 -4.80 -17.26 -0.35
CA PRO A 65 -5.23 -18.27 -1.31
C PRO A 65 -6.72 -18.21 -1.69
N ALA A 66 -7.54 -17.42 -1.00
CA ALA A 66 -8.95 -17.21 -1.36
C ALA A 66 -9.16 -16.26 -2.56
N ALA A 67 -8.12 -15.56 -3.03
CA ALA A 67 -8.20 -14.54 -4.09
C ALA A 67 -7.57 -14.97 -5.44
N MET A 68 -7.43 -16.29 -5.68
CA MET A 68 -6.65 -16.85 -6.79
C MET A 68 -7.12 -16.44 -8.20
N ASN A 69 -8.40 -16.11 -8.41
CA ASN A 69 -8.90 -15.79 -9.76
C ASN A 69 -8.50 -14.39 -10.27
N ALA A 70 -8.04 -13.48 -9.39
CA ALA A 70 -7.66 -12.11 -9.77
C ALA A 70 -6.27 -11.69 -9.24
N TRP A 71 -5.48 -12.65 -8.78
CA TRP A 71 -4.15 -12.39 -8.22
C TRP A 71 -3.11 -12.22 -9.33
N THR A 72 -2.33 -11.14 -9.26
CA THR A 72 -1.25 -10.86 -10.22
C THR A 72 0.05 -10.60 -9.48
N LEU A 73 1.14 -11.25 -9.89
CA LEU A 73 2.46 -11.12 -9.26
C LEU A 73 3.16 -9.80 -9.61
N GLU A 74 2.83 -9.19 -10.76
CA GLU A 74 3.47 -7.96 -11.25
C GLU A 74 3.60 -6.81 -10.23
N PRO A 75 2.54 -6.39 -9.53
CA PRO A 75 2.63 -5.32 -8.53
C PRO A 75 3.56 -5.67 -7.36
N TRP A 76 3.60 -6.95 -6.94
CA TRP A 76 4.53 -7.43 -5.92
C TRP A 76 5.99 -7.38 -6.40
N ARG A 77 6.23 -7.77 -7.65
CA ARG A 77 7.57 -7.72 -8.26
C ARG A 77 8.06 -6.29 -8.38
N ALA A 78 7.23 -5.37 -8.88
CA ALA A 78 7.56 -3.95 -8.96
C ALA A 78 7.86 -3.34 -7.58
N LEU A 79 7.05 -3.67 -6.56
CA LEU A 79 7.29 -3.25 -5.17
C LEU A 79 8.66 -3.75 -4.67
N SER A 80 9.00 -5.01 -4.90
CA SER A 80 10.30 -5.57 -4.46
C SER A 80 11.50 -4.86 -5.09
N VAL A 81 11.42 -4.52 -6.38
CA VAL A 81 12.45 -3.73 -7.08
C VAL A 81 12.56 -2.35 -6.44
N ARG A 82 11.43 -1.69 -6.15
CA ARG A 82 11.41 -0.37 -5.52
C ARG A 82 12.03 -0.37 -4.13
N VAL A 83 11.69 -1.36 -3.29
CA VAL A 83 12.23 -1.49 -1.93
C VAL A 83 13.72 -1.78 -1.96
N ARG A 84 14.19 -2.64 -2.88
CA ARG A 84 15.63 -2.91 -3.08
C ARG A 84 16.39 -1.66 -3.53
N GLY A 85 15.82 -0.86 -4.45
CA GLY A 85 16.40 0.41 -4.88
C GLY A 85 16.43 1.48 -3.78
N SER A 86 15.43 1.53 -2.90
CA SER A 86 15.44 2.40 -1.72
C SER A 86 16.54 2.03 -0.73
N SER A 87 16.81 0.74 -0.53
CA SER A 87 17.86 0.30 0.40
C SER A 87 19.26 0.78 0.00
N ALA A 88 19.49 1.09 -1.28
CA ALA A 88 20.79 1.48 -1.82
C ALA A 88 21.14 2.98 -1.62
N SER A 89 20.21 3.81 -1.13
CA SER A 89 20.44 5.27 -0.97
C SER A 89 20.57 5.71 0.50
N ALA A 90 20.68 4.77 1.44
CA ALA A 90 20.91 5.05 2.87
C ALA A 90 22.39 4.94 3.27
N GLY A 91 23.31 5.13 2.32
CA GLY A 91 24.75 5.08 2.54
C GLY A 91 25.47 6.03 1.59
N SER A 92 25.57 7.29 1.97
CA SER A 92 26.60 8.24 1.54
C SER A 92 26.70 9.32 2.60
#